data_AF-A0AAD1S497-F1
#
_entry.id   AF-A0AAD1S497-F1
#
_cell.length_a   1.000
_cell.length_b   1.000
_cell.length_c   1.000
_cell.angle_alpha   90.00
_cell.angle_beta   90.00
_cell.angle_gamma   90.00
#
_symmetry.space_group_name_H-M   'P 1'
#
loop_
_entity.id
_entity.type
_entity.pdbx_description
1 polymer ?
#
loop_
_entity_poly.entity_id
_entity_poly.type
_entity_poly.pdbx_seq_one_letter_code
_entity_poly.pdbx_strand_id
1 'polypeptide(L)'
;MGGREKARNSAVAPIFRQKPEQARAPSSEAPLTDSDSEMSSQVHSERTEAPLTRSDMRGFLADFKQSVADELEKRLCLILENMADLSARAQAAEDKMAATEETVFKNLLPDATPADLLMDRAHRALRAPSTNMATPRDIIVRLHFYHIKERIMKAARDSPVEVEGALVQLFQDLAPTTLKRRRDMRPLTQHPEDQLLDQLDLPQIPTTAHPSTDQAPQRPPSNNLPTRTGDRLHQNATPLQQDATPH
;
A
#
# COMPACT_ATOMS: atom_id res chain seq x y z
N MET A 1 -28.07 34.70 -38.95
CA MET A 1 -26.65 35.07 -39.15
C MET A 1 -25.87 34.63 -37.93
N GLY A 2 -24.75 33.91 -38.12
CA GLY A 2 -23.76 33.56 -37.10
C GLY A 2 -24.18 32.42 -36.16
N GLY A 3 -23.43 31.34 -35.94
CA GLY A 3 -22.12 30.94 -36.44
C GLY A 3 -21.87 29.53 -35.90
N ARG A 4 -21.51 28.60 -36.81
CA ARG A 4 -21.09 27.23 -36.49
C ARG A 4 -19.64 27.28 -36.00
N GLU A 5 -19.34 26.73 -34.83
CA GLU A 5 -17.98 26.31 -34.49
C GLU A 5 -17.93 24.82 -34.18
N LYS A 6 -17.41 24.09 -35.17
CA LYS A 6 -16.87 22.75 -35.05
C LYS A 6 -15.39 22.88 -34.70
N ALA A 7 -14.97 22.34 -33.57
CA ALA A 7 -13.57 22.04 -33.32
C ALA A 7 -13.48 20.96 -32.22
N ARG A 8 -12.61 19.96 -32.24
CA ARG A 8 -11.74 19.33 -33.23
C ARG A 8 -11.25 18.09 -32.48
N ASN A 9 -11.35 16.93 -33.11
CA ASN A 9 -10.68 15.71 -32.67
C ASN A 9 -9.19 15.96 -32.49
N SER A 10 -8.62 15.62 -31.33
CA SER A 10 -7.19 15.37 -31.21
C SER A 10 -6.97 13.92 -30.79
N ALA A 11 -6.62 13.11 -31.79
CA ALA A 11 -6.12 11.78 -31.63
C ALA A 11 -4.73 11.86 -30.98
N VAL A 12 -4.61 11.36 -29.75
CA VAL A 12 -3.31 11.16 -29.11
C VAL A 12 -2.76 9.83 -29.62
N ALA A 13 -1.77 9.93 -30.49
CA ALA A 13 -1.04 8.82 -31.08
C ALA A 13 -0.32 7.95 -30.03
N PRO A 14 -0.06 6.66 -30.32
CA PRO A 14 0.68 5.78 -29.42
C PRO A 14 2.15 6.20 -29.33
N ILE A 15 2.61 6.44 -28.11
CA ILE A 15 4.01 6.74 -27.79
C ILE A 15 4.85 5.51 -28.12
N PHE A 16 5.63 5.64 -29.18
CA PHE A 16 6.62 4.69 -29.65
C PHE A 16 7.71 4.55 -28.58
N ARG A 17 7.85 3.36 -27.98
CA ARG A 17 8.96 3.01 -27.09
C ARG A 17 10.26 3.01 -27.90
N GLN A 18 11.01 4.11 -27.85
CA GLN A 18 12.43 4.07 -28.18
C GLN A 18 13.17 3.38 -27.04
N LYS A 19 13.88 2.33 -27.43
CA LYS A 19 14.75 1.48 -26.62
C LYS A 19 16.00 2.31 -26.28
N PRO A 20 16.33 2.57 -25.01
CA PRO A 20 17.62 3.19 -24.71
C PRO A 20 18.73 2.18 -25.02
N GLU A 21 19.49 2.60 -26.03
CA GLU A 21 20.79 2.13 -26.47
C GLU A 21 21.72 1.89 -25.28
N GLN A 22 22.39 0.73 -25.30
CA GLN A 22 23.35 0.33 -24.28
C GLN A 22 24.48 1.36 -24.20
N ALA A 23 24.52 2.11 -23.11
CA ALA A 23 25.64 2.98 -22.78
C ALA A 23 26.86 2.11 -22.44
N ARG A 24 27.75 2.08 -23.43
CA ARG A 24 29.14 1.65 -23.46
C ARG A 24 29.91 2.14 -22.22
N ALA A 25 30.70 1.25 -21.63
CA ALA A 25 31.62 1.55 -20.53
C ALA A 25 32.61 2.67 -20.88
N PRO A 26 32.97 3.57 -19.94
CA PRO A 26 34.08 4.48 -20.13
C PRO A 26 35.40 3.77 -19.84
N SER A 27 36.06 3.35 -20.91
CA SER A 27 37.51 3.19 -20.99
C SER A 27 38.09 4.47 -21.61
N SER A 28 38.80 5.29 -20.84
CA SER A 28 39.80 6.25 -21.35
C SER A 28 40.63 6.75 -20.16
N GLU A 29 41.87 6.29 -20.04
CA GLU A 29 43.07 6.99 -20.54
C GLU A 29 43.58 8.02 -19.54
N ALA A 30 44.57 7.58 -18.76
CA ALA A 30 45.43 8.46 -17.98
C ALA A 30 46.35 9.25 -18.93
N PRO A 31 46.62 10.54 -18.66
CA PRO A 31 47.52 11.34 -19.47
C PRO A 31 48.98 10.93 -19.26
N LEU A 32 49.64 10.56 -20.35
CA LEU A 32 51.09 10.54 -20.49
C LEU A 32 51.62 11.98 -20.33
N THR A 33 52.37 12.22 -19.27
CA THR A 33 53.28 13.36 -19.19
C THR A 33 54.70 12.81 -19.17
N ASP A 34 55.35 12.89 -20.32
CA ASP A 34 56.80 12.82 -20.43
C ASP A 34 57.39 14.02 -19.69
N SER A 35 58.20 13.75 -18.66
CA SER A 35 59.09 14.73 -18.06
C SER A 35 60.40 14.02 -17.75
N ASP A 36 61.30 14.12 -18.73
CA ASP A 36 62.72 13.88 -18.55
C ASP A 36 63.25 14.83 -17.48
N SER A 37 63.78 14.28 -16.39
CA SER A 37 64.67 15.02 -15.49
C SER A 37 65.72 14.08 -14.89
N GLU A 38 66.86 14.11 -15.56
CA GLU A 38 68.24 13.99 -15.10
C GLU A 38 68.53 13.45 -13.69
N MET A 39 69.26 12.34 -13.69
CA MET A 39 70.44 12.04 -12.86
C MET A 39 70.58 12.81 -11.54
N SER A 40 70.24 12.11 -10.44
CA SER A 40 71.04 12.19 -9.22
C SER A 40 71.18 10.81 -8.60
N SER A 41 72.35 10.22 -8.88
CA SER A 41 72.91 9.05 -8.23
C SER A 41 73.09 9.33 -6.75
N GLN A 42 72.13 8.89 -5.93
CA GLN A 42 72.22 8.95 -4.47
C GLN A 42 72.28 7.54 -3.91
N VAL A 43 73.52 7.09 -3.72
CA VAL A 43 73.99 6.18 -2.67
C VAL A 43 73.00 5.10 -2.24
N HIS A 44 73.16 3.91 -2.81
CA HIS A 44 72.72 2.66 -2.19
C HIS A 44 73.38 2.52 -0.82
N SER A 45 72.71 3.03 0.21
CA SER A 45 72.96 2.62 1.58
C SER A 45 72.43 1.20 1.68
N GLU A 46 73.34 0.22 1.68
CA GLU A 46 73.06 -1.19 1.96
C GLU A 46 72.41 -1.29 3.34
N ARG A 47 71.09 -1.17 3.36
CA ARG A 47 70.28 -1.51 4.52
C ARG A 47 70.25 -3.03 4.54
N THR A 48 71.19 -3.61 5.27
CA THR A 48 71.15 -5.02 5.70
C THR A 48 69.93 -5.19 6.61
N GLU A 49 68.74 -5.29 6.00
CA GLU A 49 67.52 -5.72 6.67
C GLU A 49 67.77 -7.17 7.09
N ALA A 50 67.81 -7.42 8.41
CA ALA A 50 67.96 -8.76 8.95
C ALA A 50 66.86 -9.67 8.35
N PRO A 51 67.17 -10.94 8.04
CA PRO A 51 66.18 -11.84 7.45
C PRO A 51 64.97 -11.95 8.38
N LEU A 52 63.78 -11.69 7.83
CA LEU A 52 62.50 -11.76 8.55
C LEU A 52 62.46 -13.06 9.37
N THR A 53 62.40 -12.95 10.69
CA THR A 53 62.42 -14.13 11.54
C THR A 53 61.03 -14.77 11.57
N ARG A 54 60.97 -16.06 11.89
CA ARG A 54 59.71 -16.78 12.09
C ARG A 54 58.84 -16.13 13.18
N SER A 55 59.46 -15.45 14.15
CA SER A 55 58.77 -14.71 15.20
C SER A 55 58.03 -13.50 14.62
N ASP A 56 58.66 -12.77 13.70
CA ASP A 56 58.08 -11.57 13.08
C ASP A 56 56.84 -11.93 12.27
N MET A 57 56.89 -12.99 11.46
CA MET A 57 55.71 -13.48 10.72
C MET A 57 54.57 -13.89 11.66
N ARG A 58 54.89 -14.47 12.82
CA ARG A 58 53.86 -14.85 13.80
C ARG A 58 53.19 -13.63 14.41
N GLY A 59 53.95 -12.56 14.66
CA GLY A 59 53.43 -11.25 15.05
C GLY A 59 52.49 -10.68 14.00
N PHE A 60 52.93 -10.60 12.75
CA PHE A 60 52.08 -10.12 11.64
C PHE A 60 50.77 -10.91 11.48
N LEU A 61 50.82 -12.24 11.62
CA LEU A 61 49.60 -13.06 11.57
C LEU A 61 48.69 -12.83 12.78
N ALA A 62 49.24 -12.56 13.96
CA ALA A 62 48.45 -12.23 15.13
C ALA A 62 47.78 -10.85 14.97
N ASP A 63 48.54 -9.85 14.53
CA ASP A 63 48.04 -8.50 14.29
C ASP A 63 46.99 -8.47 13.17
N PHE A 64 47.21 -9.24 12.09
CA PHE A 64 46.24 -9.37 11.01
C PHE A 64 44.95 -10.04 11.49
N LYS A 65 45.05 -11.12 12.28
CA LYS A 65 43.88 -11.77 12.86
C LYS A 65 43.11 -10.84 13.78
N GLN A 66 43.82 -10.07 14.61
CA GLN A 66 43.20 -9.09 15.49
C GLN A 66 42.53 -7.98 14.68
N SER A 67 43.19 -7.45 13.65
CA SER A 67 42.62 -6.44 12.77
C SER A 67 41.34 -6.90 12.06
N VAL A 68 41.29 -8.16 11.61
CA VAL A 68 40.08 -8.73 10.99
C VAL A 68 38.99 -8.93 12.04
N ALA A 69 39.33 -9.39 13.24
CA ALA A 69 38.37 -9.53 14.33
C ALA A 69 37.74 -8.18 14.70
N ASP A 70 38.57 -7.14 14.89
CA ASP A 70 38.11 -5.80 15.22
C ASP A 70 37.23 -5.19 14.12
N GLU A 71 37.58 -5.40 12.84
CA GLU A 71 36.75 -4.95 11.71
C GLU A 71 35.41 -5.69 11.65
N LEU A 72 35.40 -7.00 11.96
CA LEU A 72 34.18 -7.79 11.99
C LEU A 72 33.26 -7.35 13.12
N GLU A 73 33.81 -7.09 14.32
CA GLU A 73 33.07 -6.57 15.47
C GLU A 73 32.48 -5.20 15.17
N LYS A 74 33.25 -4.29 14.56
CA LYS A 74 32.75 -2.97 14.14
C LYS A 74 31.58 -3.09 13.17
N ARG A 75 31.67 -3.97 12.17
CA ARG A 75 30.58 -4.20 11.22
C ARG A 75 29.36 -4.82 11.88
N LEU A 76 29.55 -5.74 12.81
CA LEU A 76 28.46 -6.37 13.54
C LEU A 76 27.72 -5.32 14.39
N CYS A 77 28.44 -4.47 15.13
CA CYS A 77 27.85 -3.34 15.85
C CYS A 77 27.04 -2.43 14.93
N LEU A 78 27.62 -2.03 13.79
CA LEU A 78 26.93 -1.18 12.81
C LEU A 78 25.66 -1.83 12.25
N ILE A 79 25.67 -3.14 12.00
CA ILE A 79 24.49 -3.86 11.52
C ILE A 79 23.41 -3.89 12.60
N LEU A 80 23.77 -4.16 13.85
CA LEU A 80 22.82 -4.20 14.96
C LEU A 80 22.18 -2.84 15.21
N GLU A 81 22.97 -1.76 15.19
CA GLU A 81 22.46 -0.39 15.30
C GLU A 81 21.50 -0.04 14.17
N ASN A 82 21.88 -0.33 12.92
CA ASN A 82 21.00 -0.11 11.78
C ASN A 82 19.70 -0.92 11.90
N MET A 83 19.77 -2.19 12.34
CA MET A 83 18.57 -3.00 12.55
C MET A 83 17.66 -2.42 13.62
N ALA A 84 18.21 -1.93 14.73
CA ALA A 84 17.45 -1.27 15.78
C ALA A 84 16.76 -0.01 15.24
N ASP A 85 17.48 0.84 14.51
CA ASP A 85 16.92 2.06 13.91
C ASP A 85 15.85 1.77 12.87
N LEU A 86 16.07 0.80 11.98
CA LEU A 86 15.08 0.38 10.99
C LEU A 86 13.82 -0.16 11.66
N SER A 87 13.97 -0.95 12.73
CA SER A 87 12.83 -1.49 13.48
C SER A 87 12.03 -0.40 14.18
N ALA A 88 12.71 0.56 14.83
CA ALA A 88 12.06 1.69 15.49
C ALA A 88 11.30 2.58 14.48
N ARG A 89 11.90 2.82 13.32
CA ARG A 89 11.25 3.58 12.23
C ARG A 89 10.06 2.83 11.64
N ALA A 90 10.14 1.51 11.50
CA ALA A 90 9.03 0.68 11.04
C ALA A 90 7.86 0.74 12.02
N GLN A 91 8.13 0.55 13.32
CA GLN A 91 7.10 0.62 14.37
C GLN A 91 6.43 2.00 14.42
N ALA A 92 7.22 3.08 14.44
CA ALA A 92 6.68 4.44 14.45
C ALA A 92 5.85 4.77 13.20
N ALA A 93 6.15 4.13 12.06
CA ALA A 93 5.33 4.27 10.86
C ALA A 93 4.01 3.50 10.99
N GLU A 94 4.04 2.28 11.53
CA GLU A 94 2.84 1.48 11.80
C GLU A 94 1.90 2.17 12.79
N ASP A 95 2.43 2.71 13.90
CA ASP A 95 1.64 3.40 14.92
C ASP A 95 0.94 4.65 14.35
N LYS A 96 1.66 5.42 13.51
CA LYS A 96 1.08 6.59 12.82
C LYS A 96 -0.02 6.18 11.84
N MET A 97 0.20 5.11 11.06
CA MET A 97 -0.80 4.61 10.11
C MET A 97 -2.06 4.16 10.85
N ALA A 98 -1.91 3.38 11.91
CA ALA A 98 -3.03 2.89 12.72
C ALA A 98 -3.87 4.05 13.29
N ALA A 99 -3.22 5.11 13.81
CA ALA A 99 -3.92 6.29 14.33
C ALA A 99 -4.70 7.05 13.24
N THR A 100 -4.12 7.22 12.06
CA THR A 100 -4.80 7.87 10.92
C THR A 100 -5.99 7.04 10.44
N GLU A 101 -5.82 5.72 10.34
CA GLU A 101 -6.85 4.79 9.86
C GLU A 101 -8.05 4.74 10.80
N GLU A 102 -7.82 4.65 12.11
CA GLU A 102 -8.88 4.67 13.11
C GLU A 102 -9.69 5.97 13.02
N THR A 103 -9.02 7.11 12.84
CA THR A 103 -9.67 8.42 12.68
C THR A 103 -10.54 8.45 11.41
N VAL A 104 -10.00 7.99 10.29
CA VAL A 104 -10.72 7.93 9.01
C VAL A 104 -11.97 7.07 9.11
N PHE A 105 -11.85 5.86 9.65
CA PHE A 105 -12.96 4.92 9.66
C PHE A 105 -14.03 5.28 10.69
N LYS A 106 -13.66 5.88 11.83
CA LYS A 106 -14.63 6.44 12.78
C LYS A 106 -15.43 7.60 12.19
N ASN A 107 -14.80 8.47 11.39
CA ASN A 107 -15.50 9.55 10.71
C ASN A 107 -16.52 9.03 9.69
N LEU A 108 -16.21 7.91 9.02
CA LEU A 108 -17.11 7.27 8.05
C LEU A 108 -18.22 6.46 8.72
N LEU A 109 -17.94 5.81 9.84
CA LEU A 109 -18.86 4.95 10.58
C LEU A 109 -18.86 5.33 12.06
N PRO A 110 -19.57 6.42 12.44
CA PRO A 110 -19.59 6.89 13.83
C PRO A 110 -20.29 5.93 14.79
N ASP A 111 -21.09 4.99 14.27
CA ASP A 111 -21.79 3.96 15.04
C ASP A 111 -20.98 2.66 15.21
N ALA A 112 -19.82 2.53 14.54
CA ALA A 112 -18.97 1.35 14.67
C ALA A 112 -18.23 1.34 16.01
N THR A 113 -18.19 0.19 16.66
CA THR A 113 -17.38 0.03 17.88
C THR A 113 -15.92 -0.21 17.53
N PRO A 114 -14.96 0.02 18.44
CA PRO A 114 -13.55 -0.30 18.21
C PRO A 114 -13.32 -1.78 17.87
N ALA A 115 -14.17 -2.67 18.41
CA ALA A 115 -14.12 -4.10 18.10
C ALA A 115 -14.54 -4.41 16.65
N ASP A 116 -15.37 -3.56 16.03
CA ASP A 116 -15.78 -3.72 14.63
C ASP A 116 -14.69 -3.24 13.66
N LEU A 117 -13.90 -2.24 14.07
CA LEU A 117 -12.83 -1.65 13.28
C LEU A 117 -11.48 -2.38 13.43
N LEU A 118 -11.51 -3.68 13.74
CA LEU A 118 -10.31 -4.50 13.83
C LEU A 118 -9.63 -4.65 12.45
N MET A 119 -8.32 -4.42 12.44
CA MET A 119 -7.48 -4.42 11.25
C MET A 119 -6.46 -5.55 11.34
N ASP A 120 -6.40 -6.39 10.30
CA ASP A 120 -5.41 -7.47 10.21
C ASP A 120 -4.04 -6.94 9.78
N ARG A 121 -4.04 -5.96 8.85
CA ARG A 121 -2.82 -5.35 8.29
C ARG A 121 -3.11 -3.98 7.70
N ALA A 122 -2.11 -3.10 7.83
CA ALA A 122 -2.05 -1.79 7.23
C ALA A 122 -0.62 -1.51 6.81
N HIS A 123 -0.40 -1.19 5.53
CA HIS A 123 0.94 -0.89 5.02
C HIS A 123 0.86 -0.08 3.74
N ARG A 124 1.94 0.63 3.42
CA ARG A 124 2.07 1.33 2.15
C ARG A 124 2.34 0.33 1.02
N ALA A 125 1.80 0.59 -0.16
CA ALA A 125 2.05 -0.22 -1.34
C ALA A 125 3.56 -0.32 -1.62
N LEU A 126 4.04 -1.53 -1.92
CA LEU A 126 5.46 -1.86 -2.14
C LEU A 126 6.02 -1.34 -3.48
N ARG A 127 5.33 -0.41 -4.14
CA ARG A 127 5.78 0.15 -5.41
C ARG A 127 7.03 0.98 -5.18
N ALA A 128 7.99 0.87 -6.12
CA ALA A 128 9.12 1.79 -6.17
C ALA A 128 8.61 3.23 -6.12
N PRO A 129 9.27 4.13 -5.36
CA PRO A 129 8.86 5.51 -5.31
C PRO A 129 8.81 6.06 -6.73
N SER A 130 7.70 6.72 -7.06
CA SER A 130 7.54 7.45 -8.30
C SER A 130 8.75 8.36 -8.50
N THR A 131 9.33 8.38 -9.71
CA THR A 131 10.45 9.28 -10.07
C THR A 131 10.14 10.73 -9.74
N ASN A 132 8.85 11.08 -9.81
CA ASN A 132 8.31 12.32 -9.26
C ASN A 132 7.77 12.00 -7.86
N MET A 133 8.57 12.22 -6.82
CA MET A 133 8.21 11.99 -5.40
C MET A 133 7.02 12.84 -4.89
N ALA A 134 6.33 13.55 -5.78
CA ALA A 134 5.20 14.42 -5.47
C ALA A 134 3.92 13.66 -5.08
N THR A 135 3.72 12.42 -5.56
CA THR A 135 2.51 11.65 -5.25
C THR A 135 2.75 10.68 -4.09
N PRO A 136 2.01 10.79 -2.98
CA PRO A 136 2.06 9.80 -1.91
C PRO A 136 1.75 8.38 -2.42
N ARG A 137 2.34 7.36 -1.80
CA ARG A 137 1.99 5.96 -2.11
C ARG A 137 0.65 5.60 -1.47
N ASP A 138 -0.11 4.77 -2.16
CA ASP A 138 -1.34 4.19 -1.67
C ASP A 138 -1.10 3.38 -0.38
N ILE A 139 -2.10 3.35 0.49
CA ILE A 139 -2.13 2.53 1.70
C ILE A 139 -3.07 1.35 1.45
N ILE A 140 -2.60 0.16 1.75
CA ILE A 140 -3.35 -1.09 1.62
C ILE A 140 -3.77 -1.53 3.01
N VAL A 141 -5.08 -1.52 3.24
CA VAL A 141 -5.71 -1.92 4.48
C VAL A 141 -6.45 -3.24 4.28
N ARG A 142 -6.28 -4.18 5.22
CA ARG A 142 -7.13 -5.36 5.36
C ARG A 142 -7.87 -5.30 6.66
N LEU A 143 -9.18 -5.15 6.53
CA LEU A 143 -10.12 -5.22 7.65
C LEU A 143 -10.36 -6.69 8.00
N HIS A 144 -10.45 -6.97 9.30
CA HIS A 144 -10.75 -8.30 9.80
C HIS A 144 -12.15 -8.76 9.35
N PHE A 145 -13.12 -7.85 9.40
CA PHE A 145 -14.52 -8.15 9.07
C PHE A 145 -14.93 -7.62 7.68
N TYR A 146 -15.35 -8.54 6.80
CA TYR A 146 -15.77 -8.18 5.44
C TYR A 146 -16.99 -7.26 5.39
N HIS A 147 -17.96 -7.46 6.29
CA HIS A 147 -19.19 -6.64 6.31
C HIS A 147 -18.89 -5.18 6.69
N ILE A 148 -17.91 -4.95 7.56
CA ILE A 148 -17.43 -3.60 7.90
C ILE A 148 -16.78 -2.93 6.70
N LYS A 149 -15.94 -3.66 5.95
CA LYS A 149 -15.38 -3.18 4.68
C LYS A 149 -16.46 -2.69 3.71
N GLU A 150 -17.54 -3.44 3.52
CA GLU A 150 -18.64 -3.04 2.64
C GLU A 150 -19.37 -1.78 3.13
N ARG A 151 -19.59 -1.66 4.46
CA ARG A 151 -20.19 -0.47 5.06
C ARG A 151 -19.31 0.77 4.84
N ILE A 152 -18.01 0.66 5.09
CA ILE A 152 -17.03 1.73 4.84
C ILE A 152 -17.06 2.15 3.36
N MET A 153 -17.01 1.18 2.44
CA MET A 153 -17.04 1.46 0.99
C MET A 153 -18.36 2.06 0.52
N LYS A 154 -19.47 1.81 1.23
CA LYS A 154 -20.75 2.49 0.96
C LYS A 154 -20.70 3.93 1.48
N ALA A 155 -20.34 4.14 2.74
CA ALA A 155 -20.24 5.46 3.34
C ALA A 155 -19.28 6.40 2.56
N ALA A 156 -18.13 5.88 2.12
CA ALA A 156 -17.14 6.63 1.36
C ALA A 156 -17.58 7.01 -0.07
N ARG A 157 -18.63 6.39 -0.61
CA ARG A 157 -19.24 6.81 -1.88
C ARG A 157 -20.21 7.97 -1.70
N ASP A 158 -20.85 8.01 -0.53
CA ASP A 158 -21.88 9.00 -0.22
C ASP A 158 -21.26 10.29 0.35
N SER A 159 -20.11 10.19 1.02
CA SER A 159 -19.42 11.31 1.68
C SER A 159 -17.94 11.38 1.33
N PRO A 160 -17.38 12.57 1.08
CA PRO A 160 -15.94 12.74 0.92
C PRO A 160 -15.21 12.45 2.24
N VAL A 161 -14.02 11.85 2.14
CA VAL A 161 -13.17 11.54 3.29
C VAL A 161 -12.06 12.58 3.37
N GLU A 162 -11.95 13.27 4.49
CA GLU A 162 -10.90 14.26 4.72
C GLU A 162 -9.96 13.81 5.84
N VAL A 163 -8.66 13.94 5.60
CA VAL A 163 -7.58 13.62 6.54
C VAL A 163 -6.60 14.77 6.54
N GLU A 164 -6.45 15.45 7.68
CA GLU A 164 -5.50 16.56 7.84
C GLU A 164 -5.64 17.67 6.76
N GLY A 165 -6.86 17.97 6.32
CA GLY A 165 -7.10 18.96 5.26
C GLY A 165 -7.02 18.42 3.83
N ALA A 166 -6.68 17.14 3.65
CA ALA A 166 -6.57 16.50 2.34
C ALA A 166 -7.74 15.55 2.06
N LEU A 167 -8.31 15.65 0.86
CA LEU A 167 -9.34 14.72 0.40
C LEU A 167 -8.70 13.38 0.00
N VAL A 168 -9.16 12.31 0.63
CA VAL A 168 -8.70 10.94 0.40
C VAL A 168 -9.78 10.17 -0.34
N GLN A 169 -9.36 9.29 -1.24
CA GLN A 169 -10.25 8.40 -1.98
C GLN A 169 -10.03 6.96 -1.51
N LEU A 170 -11.13 6.26 -1.27
CA LEU A 170 -11.11 4.84 -0.90
C LEU A 170 -11.53 3.99 -2.09
N PHE A 171 -10.68 3.01 -2.44
CA PHE A 171 -10.94 2.08 -3.52
C PHE A 171 -10.90 0.65 -3.01
N GLN A 172 -11.71 -0.21 -3.63
CA GLN A 172 -11.63 -1.64 -3.38
C GLN A 172 -10.38 -2.21 -4.06
N ASP A 173 -9.62 -3.01 -3.34
CA ASP A 173 -8.52 -3.80 -3.91
C ASP A 173 -9.09 -4.93 -4.77
N LEU A 174 -8.83 -4.86 -6.07
CA LEU A 174 -9.39 -5.75 -7.08
C LEU A 174 -8.28 -6.30 -7.97
N ALA A 175 -8.43 -7.56 -8.34
CA ALA A 175 -7.51 -8.20 -9.27
C ALA A 175 -7.40 -7.40 -10.59
N PRO A 176 -6.20 -7.32 -11.21
CA PRO A 176 -6.00 -6.57 -12.45
C PRO A 176 -6.92 -7.00 -13.60
N THR A 177 -7.26 -8.29 -13.67
CA THR A 177 -8.19 -8.86 -14.65
C THR A 177 -9.61 -8.29 -14.46
N THR A 178 -10.06 -8.15 -13.21
CA THR A 178 -11.35 -7.54 -12.86
C THR A 178 -11.36 -6.05 -13.19
N LEU A 179 -10.28 -5.32 -12.86
CA LEU A 179 -10.15 -3.90 -13.20
C LEU A 179 -10.18 -3.67 -14.71
N LYS A 180 -9.49 -4.53 -15.49
CA LYS A 180 -9.54 -4.50 -16.96
C LYS A 180 -10.97 -4.68 -17.46
N ARG A 181 -11.67 -5.73 -17.02
CA ARG A 181 -13.08 -5.97 -17.41
C ARG A 181 -13.99 -4.78 -17.06
N ARG A 182 -13.83 -4.18 -15.88
CA ARG A 182 -14.59 -2.97 -15.49
C ARG A 182 -14.32 -1.80 -16.43
N ARG A 183 -13.07 -1.60 -16.83
CA ARG A 183 -12.70 -0.55 -17.80
C ARG A 183 -13.31 -0.81 -19.16
N ASP A 184 -13.26 -2.06 -19.63
CA ASP A 184 -13.80 -2.46 -20.94
C ASP A 184 -15.34 -2.31 -20.99
N MET A 185 -16.03 -2.54 -19.86
CA MET A 185 -17.49 -2.38 -19.74
C MET A 185 -17.95 -0.94 -19.50
N ARG A 186 -17.02 -0.02 -19.18
CA ARG A 186 -17.35 1.37 -18.81
C ARG A 186 -18.22 2.10 -19.86
N PRO A 187 -18.00 1.97 -21.18
CA PRO A 187 -18.83 2.64 -22.19
C PRO A 187 -20.31 2.24 -22.13
N LEU A 188 -20.61 0.98 -21.79
CA LEU A 188 -21.97 0.47 -21.69
C LEU A 188 -22.69 0.99 -20.44
N THR A 189 -21.94 1.22 -19.37
CA THR A 189 -22.50 1.70 -18.09
C THR A 189 -22.59 3.22 -17.99
N GLN A 190 -21.86 3.96 -18.83
CA GLN A 190 -21.87 5.43 -18.82
C GLN A 190 -22.94 6.04 -19.74
N HIS A 191 -23.50 5.27 -20.69
CA HIS A 191 -24.54 5.74 -21.59
C HIS A 191 -25.81 4.84 -21.67
N PRO A 192 -26.51 4.50 -20.56
CA PRO A 192 -27.76 3.77 -20.68
C PRO A 192 -28.94 4.62 -21.20
N GLU A 193 -28.95 5.93 -20.94
CA GLU A 193 -30.16 6.76 -21.13
C GLU A 193 -30.06 7.80 -22.26
N ASP A 194 -28.88 8.29 -22.61
CA ASP A 194 -28.75 9.41 -23.56
C ASP A 194 -28.98 9.03 -25.04
N GLN A 195 -28.95 7.75 -25.41
CA GLN A 195 -29.07 7.32 -26.81
C GLN A 195 -30.43 6.69 -27.18
N LEU A 196 -31.25 6.32 -26.20
CA LEU A 196 -32.54 5.67 -26.46
C LEU A 196 -33.75 6.62 -26.29
N LEU A 197 -33.60 7.74 -25.57
CA LEU A 197 -34.66 8.75 -25.48
C LEU A 197 -34.72 9.68 -26.71
N ASP A 198 -33.63 9.84 -27.47
CA ASP A 198 -33.57 10.74 -28.62
C ASP A 198 -34.02 10.09 -29.96
N GLN A 199 -34.23 8.77 -29.98
CA GLN A 199 -34.66 8.03 -31.19
C GLN A 199 -36.07 7.45 -31.10
N LEU A 200 -36.73 7.55 -29.95
CA LEU A 200 -38.12 7.15 -29.80
C LEU A 200 -38.99 8.40 -29.80
N ASP A 201 -39.33 8.84 -31.00
CA ASP A 201 -40.47 9.71 -31.29
C ASP A 201 -41.77 8.94 -30.96
N LEU A 202 -41.92 8.58 -29.68
CA LEU A 202 -43.09 7.88 -29.17
C LEU A 202 -44.25 8.87 -29.22
N PRO A 203 -45.33 8.56 -29.97
CA PRO A 203 -46.50 9.41 -29.98
C PRO A 203 -47.00 9.53 -28.54
N GLN A 204 -47.13 10.76 -28.05
CA GLN A 204 -47.70 11.02 -26.74
C GLN A 204 -49.09 10.39 -26.69
N ILE A 205 -49.19 9.27 -25.97
CA ILE A 205 -50.47 8.67 -25.68
C ILE A 205 -51.17 9.66 -24.74
N PRO A 206 -52.34 10.21 -25.12
CA PRO A 206 -53.05 11.12 -24.25
C PRO A 206 -53.34 10.40 -22.94
N THR A 207 -52.83 10.98 -21.85
CA THR A 207 -53.08 10.56 -20.47
C THR A 207 -54.59 10.60 -20.20
N THR A 208 -55.29 9.51 -20.48
CA THR A 208 -56.65 9.32 -19.99
C THR A 208 -56.57 9.12 -18.48
N ALA A 209 -57.05 10.12 -17.75
CA ALA A 209 -57.23 10.09 -16.32
C ALA A 209 -57.97 8.80 -15.91
N HIS A 210 -57.28 7.93 -15.18
CA HIS A 210 -57.95 6.85 -14.46
C HIS A 210 -58.61 7.43 -13.21
N PRO A 211 -59.91 7.17 -12.98
CA PRO A 211 -60.55 7.54 -11.73
C PRO A 211 -59.98 6.70 -10.57
N SER A 212 -59.66 7.41 -9.50
CA SER A 212 -59.25 6.91 -8.19
C SER A 212 -60.15 5.76 -7.72
N THR A 213 -59.67 4.53 -7.84
CA THR A 213 -60.27 3.39 -7.15
C THR A 213 -59.60 3.31 -5.79
N ASP A 214 -60.18 4.07 -4.86
CA ASP A 214 -59.94 3.97 -3.44
C ASP A 214 -60.58 2.66 -2.95
N GLN A 215 -59.79 1.58 -2.89
CA GLN A 215 -60.19 0.37 -2.19
C GLN A 215 -58.96 -0.32 -1.60
N ALA A 216 -58.68 0.03 -0.35
CA ALA A 216 -57.71 -0.61 0.51
C ALA A 216 -58.04 -2.11 0.67
N PRO A 217 -57.11 -3.04 0.41
CA PRO A 217 -57.28 -4.42 0.81
C PRO A 217 -57.14 -4.50 2.34
N GLN A 218 -58.24 -4.82 3.00
CA GLN A 218 -58.23 -5.12 4.44
C GLN A 218 -57.28 -6.29 4.71
N ARG A 219 -56.29 -6.04 5.59
CA ARG A 219 -55.48 -7.09 6.20
C ARG A 219 -56.38 -7.99 7.05
N PRO A 220 -56.31 -9.34 6.91
CA PRO A 220 -56.91 -10.23 7.88
C PRO A 220 -56.18 -10.12 9.24
N PRO A 221 -56.90 -10.31 10.37
CA PRO A 221 -56.33 -10.18 11.71
C PRO A 221 -55.31 -11.27 12.01
N SER A 222 -54.32 -10.88 12.82
CA SER A 222 -53.22 -11.69 13.31
C SER A 222 -53.71 -12.91 14.10
N ASN A 223 -53.33 -14.11 13.66
CA ASN A 223 -53.37 -15.28 14.53
C ASN A 223 -52.15 -15.28 15.44
N ASN A 224 -52.43 -15.12 16.73
CA ASN A 224 -51.49 -15.28 17.83
C ASN A 224 -50.86 -16.68 17.79
N LEU A 225 -49.54 -16.76 17.64
CA LEU A 225 -48.78 -17.97 17.95
C LEU A 225 -48.54 -18.02 19.47
N PRO A 226 -48.80 -19.16 20.13
CA PRO A 226 -48.52 -19.32 21.55
C PRO A 226 -47.02 -19.40 21.82
N THR A 227 -46.61 -18.68 22.86
CA THR A 227 -45.34 -18.80 23.56
C THR A 227 -45.11 -20.24 23.98
N ARG A 228 -44.16 -20.92 23.32
CA ARG A 228 -43.65 -22.22 23.78
C ARG A 228 -42.61 -21.98 24.86
N THR A 229 -43.10 -21.88 26.09
CA THR A 229 -42.36 -22.15 27.31
C THR A 229 -41.71 -23.52 27.19
N GLY A 230 -40.39 -23.53 27.06
CA GLY A 230 -39.56 -24.72 26.99
C GLY A 230 -38.46 -24.62 28.02
N ASP A 231 -38.86 -24.81 29.28
CA ASP A 231 -37.98 -25.25 30.35
C ASP A 231 -37.11 -26.40 29.85
N ARG A 232 -35.79 -26.18 29.81
CA ARG A 232 -34.84 -27.29 29.90
C ARG A 232 -33.57 -26.82 30.60
N LEU A 233 -33.66 -26.84 31.93
CA LEU A 233 -32.58 -27.24 32.82
C LEU A 233 -31.70 -28.30 32.13
N HIS A 234 -30.42 -28.02 31.92
CA HIS A 234 -29.34 -28.99 32.14
C HIS A 234 -28.11 -28.20 32.57
N GLN A 235 -27.87 -28.27 33.87
CA GLN A 235 -26.62 -27.98 34.53
C GLN A 235 -25.55 -28.89 33.92
N ASN A 236 -24.36 -28.35 33.66
CA ASN A 236 -23.11 -29.08 33.81
C ASN A 236 -22.02 -28.06 34.10
N ALA A 237 -21.86 -27.84 35.40
CA ALA A 237 -20.65 -27.27 35.97
C ALA A 237 -19.53 -28.29 35.80
N THR A 238 -18.41 -27.85 35.23
CA THR A 238 -17.13 -28.56 35.34
C THR A 238 -16.12 -27.57 35.90
N PRO A 239 -15.79 -27.62 37.19
CA PRO A 239 -14.58 -27.02 37.71
C PRO A 239 -13.47 -28.07 37.65
N LEU A 240 -12.40 -27.81 36.89
CA LEU A 240 -11.21 -28.66 36.93
C LEU A 240 -10.02 -27.86 37.43
N GLN A 241 -9.60 -28.29 38.62
CA GLN A 241 -8.29 -28.19 39.27
C GLN A 241 -7.47 -26.90 39.12
N GLN A 242 -7.41 -26.18 40.23
CA GLN A 242 -6.20 -25.49 40.66
C GLN A 242 -5.13 -26.54 40.99
N ASP A 243 -3.97 -26.45 40.34
CA ASP A 243 -2.74 -27.03 40.89
C ASP A 243 -1.87 -25.89 41.41
N ALA A 244 -1.75 -25.86 42.74
CA ALA A 244 -0.71 -25.16 43.44
C ALA A 244 0.41 -26.17 43.74
N THR A 245 1.66 -25.84 43.42
CA THR A 245 2.76 -26.06 44.38
C THR A 245 3.98 -25.22 44.02
N PRO A 246 4.59 -24.54 45.01
CA PRO A 246 5.90 -23.91 44.91
C PRO A 246 7.00 -24.86 45.40
N HIS A 247 8.21 -24.69 44.87
CA HIS A 247 9.46 -24.97 45.58
C HIS A 247 10.59 -24.11 45.03
#